data_AF-A0A2E1H383-F1
#
_entry.id   AF-A0A2E1H383-F1
#
_cell.length_a   1.000
_cell.length_b   1.000
_cell.length_c   1.000
_cell.angle_alpha   90.00
_cell.angle_beta   90.00
_cell.angle_gamma   90.00
#
_symmetry.space_group_name_H-M   'P 1'
#
loop_
_entity.id
_entity.type
_entity.pdbx_description
1 polymer ?
#
loop_
_entity_poly.entity_id
_entity_poly.type
_entity_poly.pdbx_seq_one_letter_code
_entity_poly.pdbx_strand_id
1 'polypeptide(L)'
;MLNTHTRNATTSLITCLPGLLALSLSACPLILIPQAQSAEALPNISEKIHAVQSNLIQDEVTGSNVVLVVKNGKTIYHEIVNSGKQGDRDIKKDTIFPIWSMSKPITIVAMMTLHEQGLFDWSDPVSEYLPCFENLTVREGEGVREAKKPLLIEHLMAHRSGYIYYSFPEPMPPPYESPHPNQTRYQDLQEFIEAAAREPLMFEPGTNFAYGINQAILGRLVEVLSGQSFYDYLKQALFDPLGMTQTSFALDENRRERFQPLFINSGELKGFTSLLDELTYTPTSQAHFGGEGLVSTLGDYSRFCEMLVNGGEFRGERIISEDSIATMTKTTTPNFDPSFMPGFDMGFSVAVCKNSSLEGTKAPVGLFGWSGYHNTHFWIDQATGIYAIFMSRAREFNFDIPKELRAAIYGASNPL
;
A
#
# COMPACT_ATOMS: atom_id res chain seq x y z
N MET A 1 21.20 27.93 -67.22
CA MET A 1 20.14 27.22 -67.98
C MET A 1 18.85 27.40 -67.18
N LEU A 2 18.14 28.53 -67.28
CA LEU A 2 17.17 28.94 -68.32
C LEU A 2 15.98 27.99 -68.55
N ASN A 3 14.81 28.62 -68.42
CA ASN A 3 13.47 28.36 -68.97
C ASN A 3 12.45 27.70 -68.02
N THR A 4 11.49 28.43 -67.42
CA THR A 4 10.37 29.26 -67.92
C THR A 4 9.21 28.48 -68.54
N HIS A 5 8.02 28.62 -67.95
CA HIS A 5 6.80 28.95 -68.69
C HIS A 5 5.79 29.75 -67.83
N THR A 6 5.67 31.02 -68.20
CA THR A 6 4.52 31.95 -68.26
C THR A 6 3.16 31.28 -68.49
N ARG A 7 1.96 31.79 -68.16
CA ARG A 7 1.31 33.15 -68.16
C ARG A 7 -0.16 32.86 -67.69
N ASN A 8 -1.01 33.73 -67.13
CA ASN A 8 -1.49 35.05 -67.53
C ASN A 8 -2.37 35.62 -66.41
N ALA A 9 -2.34 36.94 -66.25
CA ALA A 9 -3.29 37.71 -65.46
C ALA A 9 -4.38 38.31 -66.37
N THR A 10 -5.59 38.47 -65.84
CA THR A 10 -6.59 39.41 -66.34
C THR A 10 -7.24 40.14 -65.18
N THR A 11 -7.09 41.45 -65.22
CA THR A 11 -7.61 42.47 -64.30
C THR A 11 -9.10 42.73 -64.59
N SER A 12 -9.90 43.00 -63.56
CA SER A 12 -11.07 43.89 -63.66
C SER A 12 -11.38 44.51 -62.30
N LEU A 13 -11.36 45.84 -62.27
CA LEU A 13 -11.80 46.71 -61.18
C LEU A 13 -13.33 46.70 -61.07
N ILE A 14 -13.87 46.64 -59.84
CA ILE A 14 -15.13 47.30 -59.49
C ILE A 14 -14.97 47.93 -58.09
N THR A 15 -15.17 49.24 -58.05
CA THR A 15 -15.29 50.13 -56.88
C THR A 15 -16.60 49.89 -56.11
N CYS A 16 -16.60 49.93 -54.77
CA CYS A 16 -17.70 50.50 -53.98
C CYS A 16 -17.43 50.62 -52.46
N LEU A 17 -17.59 51.85 -51.96
CA LEU A 17 -17.95 52.41 -50.64
C LEU A 17 -17.47 51.80 -49.29
N PRO A 18 -17.15 52.66 -48.29
CA PRO A 18 -16.85 52.26 -46.92
C PRO A 18 -18.14 52.09 -46.10
N GLY A 19 -18.45 50.86 -45.69
CA GLY A 19 -19.49 50.55 -44.70
C GLY A 19 -18.89 50.42 -43.30
N LEU A 20 -19.38 51.23 -42.36
CA LEU A 20 -19.12 51.15 -40.92
C LEU A 20 -19.31 49.70 -40.42
N LEU A 21 -18.25 49.08 -39.88
CA LEU A 21 -18.40 47.90 -39.02
C LEU A 21 -18.64 48.37 -37.58
N ALA A 22 -19.86 48.12 -37.09
CA ALA A 22 -20.17 48.19 -35.67
C ALA A 22 -19.44 47.05 -34.94
N LEU A 23 -18.57 47.41 -34.00
CA LEU A 23 -18.00 46.48 -33.02
C LEU A 23 -19.12 46.03 -32.06
N SER A 24 -19.65 44.83 -32.28
CA SER A 24 -20.43 44.13 -31.25
C SER A 24 -19.45 43.56 -30.21
N LEU A 25 -19.36 44.22 -29.06
CA LEU A 25 -18.79 43.65 -27.83
C LEU A 25 -19.65 42.45 -27.42
N SER A 26 -19.24 41.25 -27.84
CA SER A 26 -19.82 40.01 -27.34
C SER A 26 -19.35 39.84 -25.90
N ALA A 27 -20.25 40.05 -24.94
CA ALA A 27 -20.01 39.77 -23.54
C ALA A 27 -19.67 38.28 -23.39
N CYS A 28 -18.41 37.99 -23.04
CA CYS A 28 -17.97 36.65 -22.68
C CYS A 28 -18.63 36.31 -21.33
N PRO A 29 -19.48 35.27 -21.23
CA PRO A 29 -20.06 34.92 -19.95
C PRO A 29 -18.93 34.44 -19.05
N LEU A 30 -18.75 35.15 -17.94
CA LEU A 30 -17.87 34.75 -16.85
C LEU A 30 -18.37 33.40 -16.33
N ILE A 31 -17.72 32.31 -16.73
CA ILE A 31 -17.98 30.99 -16.17
C ILE A 31 -17.46 31.05 -14.73
N LEU A 32 -18.37 31.22 -13.78
CA LEU A 32 -18.07 30.99 -12.37
C LEU A 32 -17.65 29.52 -12.23
N ILE A 33 -16.36 29.31 -11.97
CA ILE A 33 -15.85 28.04 -11.49
C ILE A 33 -16.54 27.79 -10.14
N PRO A 34 -17.32 26.72 -9.96
CA PRO A 34 -17.88 26.41 -8.66
C PRO A 34 -16.71 26.17 -7.70
N GLN A 35 -16.64 26.94 -6.61
CA GLN A 35 -15.84 26.54 -5.45
C GLN A 35 -16.26 25.12 -5.06
N ALA A 36 -15.28 24.25 -4.82
CA ALA A 36 -15.50 22.90 -4.34
C ALA A 36 -16.39 22.95 -3.08
N GLN A 37 -17.65 22.56 -3.22
CA GLN A 37 -18.53 22.30 -2.10
C GLN A 37 -17.93 21.14 -1.32
N SER A 38 -17.66 21.37 -0.03
CA SER A 38 -17.36 20.31 0.93
C SER A 38 -18.40 19.21 0.79
N ALA A 39 -17.95 17.98 0.59
CA ALA A 39 -18.83 16.84 0.49
C ALA A 39 -19.71 16.75 1.75
N GLU A 40 -21.03 16.83 1.59
CA GLU A 40 -21.98 16.48 2.63
C GLU A 40 -21.78 15.00 2.97
N ALA A 41 -21.05 14.75 4.04
CA ALA A 41 -21.02 13.47 4.73
C ALA A 41 -22.43 13.17 5.28
N LEU A 42 -22.83 11.90 5.32
CA LEU A 42 -24.03 11.51 6.05
C LEU A 42 -23.80 11.88 7.53
N PRO A 43 -24.61 12.77 8.15
CA PRO A 43 -24.25 13.44 9.42
C PRO A 43 -23.80 12.52 10.55
N ASN A 44 -24.36 11.30 10.61
CA ASN A 44 -24.08 10.31 11.64
C ASN A 44 -22.71 9.63 11.49
N ILE A 45 -22.16 9.50 10.28
CA ILE A 45 -20.88 8.81 10.04
C ILE A 45 -19.70 9.69 10.48
N SER A 46 -19.72 10.98 10.15
CA SER A 46 -18.63 11.90 10.52
C SER A 46 -18.42 12.01 12.01
N GLU A 47 -19.50 12.19 12.79
CA GLU A 47 -19.42 12.28 14.25
C GLU A 47 -18.83 11.02 14.87
N LYS A 48 -19.19 9.83 14.36
CA LYS A 48 -18.65 8.55 14.83
C LYS A 48 -17.17 8.38 14.51
N ILE A 49 -16.75 8.68 13.28
CA ILE A 49 -15.34 8.57 12.88
C ILE A 49 -14.50 9.57 13.69
N HIS A 50 -14.97 10.81 13.81
CA HIS A 50 -14.29 11.84 14.60
C HIS A 50 -14.15 11.44 16.07
N ALA A 51 -15.19 10.82 16.65
CA ALA A 51 -15.15 10.29 18.01
C ALA A 51 -14.08 9.20 18.15
N VAL A 52 -13.98 8.25 17.21
CA VAL A 52 -12.91 7.23 17.19
C VAL A 52 -11.53 7.91 17.13
N GLN A 53 -11.31 8.84 16.19
CA GLN A 53 -10.03 9.55 16.07
C GLN A 53 -9.64 10.31 17.35
N SER A 54 -10.62 10.96 17.99
CA SER A 54 -10.43 11.70 19.24
C SER A 54 -10.11 10.78 20.41
N ASN A 55 -10.85 9.67 20.55
CA ASN A 55 -10.62 8.69 21.60
C ASN A 55 -9.22 8.08 21.48
N LEU A 56 -8.76 7.74 20.27
CA LEU A 56 -7.40 7.22 20.06
C LEU A 56 -6.29 8.17 20.57
N ILE A 57 -6.52 9.48 20.55
CA ILE A 57 -5.58 10.48 21.08
C ILE A 57 -5.73 10.64 22.60
N GLN A 58 -6.97 10.67 23.09
CA GLN A 58 -7.30 10.83 24.51
C GLN A 58 -6.83 9.63 25.33
N ASP A 59 -7.06 8.42 24.82
CA ASP A 59 -6.66 7.14 25.41
C ASP A 59 -5.18 6.83 25.17
N GLU A 60 -4.45 7.75 24.52
CA GLU A 60 -3.02 7.63 24.26
C GLU A 60 -2.65 6.34 23.51
N VAL A 61 -3.52 5.94 22.58
CA VAL A 61 -3.25 4.85 21.61
C VAL A 61 -2.40 5.40 20.46
N THR A 62 -2.69 6.63 20.03
CA THR A 62 -1.98 7.32 18.95
C THR A 62 -1.65 8.77 19.28
N GLY A 63 -0.73 9.36 18.52
CA GLY A 63 -0.59 10.81 18.40
C GLY A 63 -1.59 11.36 17.38
N SER A 64 -1.22 12.44 16.69
CA SER A 64 -2.03 12.95 15.57
C SER A 64 -2.37 11.83 14.58
N ASN A 65 -3.59 11.85 14.04
CA ASN A 65 -4.04 10.86 13.07
C ASN A 65 -4.93 11.51 12.00
N VAL A 66 -5.07 10.82 10.86
CA VAL A 66 -5.91 11.24 9.74
C VAL A 66 -6.71 10.06 9.20
N VAL A 67 -7.99 10.32 8.88
CA VAL A 67 -8.86 9.35 8.21
C VAL A 67 -9.37 9.94 6.90
N LEU A 68 -9.37 9.12 5.86
CA LEU A 68 -10.03 9.38 4.57
C LEU A 68 -11.00 8.24 4.29
N VAL A 69 -12.23 8.58 3.92
CA VAL A 69 -13.24 7.65 3.40
C VAL A 69 -13.79 8.19 2.10
N VAL A 70 -13.73 7.38 1.06
CA VAL A 70 -14.22 7.73 -0.29
C VAL A 70 -15.25 6.69 -0.70
N LYS A 71 -16.34 7.15 -1.31
CA LYS A 71 -17.39 6.32 -1.87
C LYS A 71 -17.67 6.75 -3.31
N ASN A 72 -17.52 5.82 -4.26
CA ASN A 72 -17.76 6.05 -5.69
C ASN A 72 -17.05 7.31 -6.20
N GLY A 73 -15.77 7.47 -5.87
CA GLY A 73 -14.94 8.62 -6.24
C GLY A 73 -15.24 9.93 -5.48
N LYS A 74 -16.24 9.97 -4.60
CA LYS A 74 -16.54 11.13 -3.76
C LYS A 74 -16.02 10.92 -2.34
N THR A 75 -15.18 11.83 -1.85
CA THR A 75 -14.81 11.87 -0.42
C THR A 75 -16.06 12.06 0.41
N ILE A 76 -16.34 11.14 1.33
CA ILE A 76 -17.46 11.25 2.29
C ILE A 76 -16.98 11.56 3.71
N TYR A 77 -15.70 11.38 3.98
CA TYR A 77 -15.04 11.83 5.21
C TYR A 77 -13.56 12.08 4.94
N HIS A 78 -13.03 13.20 5.43
CA HIS A 78 -11.60 13.47 5.41
C HIS A 78 -11.29 14.45 6.54
N GLU A 79 -10.67 13.95 7.60
CA GLU A 79 -10.39 14.78 8.77
C GLU A 79 -9.06 14.39 9.42
N ILE A 80 -8.35 15.43 9.83
CA ILE A 80 -7.12 15.35 10.61
C ILE A 80 -7.48 15.74 12.05
N VAL A 81 -7.14 14.90 13.00
CA VAL A 81 -7.20 15.24 14.42
C VAL A 81 -5.77 15.31 14.94
N ASN A 82 -5.31 16.54 15.24
CA ASN A 82 -3.98 16.78 15.77
C ASN A 82 -3.99 16.71 17.30
N SER A 83 -2.98 16.08 17.89
CA SER A 83 -2.94 15.86 19.33
C SER A 83 -2.65 17.14 20.13
N GLY A 84 -1.95 18.11 19.54
CA GLY A 84 -1.45 19.30 20.22
C GLY A 84 -0.43 19.02 21.33
N LYS A 85 0.03 17.77 21.48
CA LYS A 85 0.97 17.35 22.53
C LYS A 85 2.40 17.77 22.16
N GLN A 86 3.21 18.08 23.17
CA GLN A 86 4.62 18.44 22.97
C GLN A 86 5.38 17.29 22.27
N GLY A 87 6.13 17.64 21.22
CA GLY A 87 6.92 16.69 20.44
C GLY A 87 6.17 16.04 19.27
N ASP A 88 4.84 16.18 19.22
CA ASP A 88 4.06 15.86 18.02
C ASP A 88 4.23 16.96 16.96
N ARG A 89 3.81 16.65 15.73
CA ARG A 89 3.69 17.62 14.65
C ARG A 89 2.33 17.48 13.99
N ASP A 90 1.68 18.61 13.72
CA ASP A 90 0.44 18.63 12.99
C ASP A 90 0.57 17.90 11.64
N ILE A 91 -0.38 17.00 11.38
CA ILE A 91 -0.50 16.35 10.08
C ILE A 91 -0.97 17.38 9.05
N LYS A 92 -0.35 17.34 7.88
CA LYS A 92 -0.66 18.15 6.71
C LYS A 92 -0.88 17.21 5.52
N LYS A 93 -1.37 17.77 4.41
CA LYS A 93 -1.65 17.02 3.16
C LYS A 93 -0.44 16.24 2.63
N ASP A 94 0.76 16.70 2.92
CA ASP A 94 2.04 16.20 2.43
C ASP A 94 2.87 15.53 3.52
N THR A 95 2.28 15.28 4.70
CA THR A 95 2.88 14.47 5.76
C THR A 95 3.16 13.07 5.24
N ILE A 96 4.39 12.61 5.49
CA ILE A 96 4.89 11.29 5.11
C ILE A 96 4.80 10.36 6.31
N PHE A 97 4.26 9.17 6.08
CA PHE A 97 4.17 8.08 7.04
C PHE A 97 4.98 6.88 6.56
N PRO A 98 5.62 6.13 7.47
CA PRO A 98 6.11 4.81 7.14
C PRO A 98 4.91 3.88 7.02
N ILE A 99 4.69 3.31 5.83
CA ILE A 99 3.52 2.47 5.58
C ILE A 99 3.77 1.00 5.94
N TRP A 100 5.01 0.62 6.21
CA TRP A 100 5.37 -0.71 6.73
C TRP A 100 4.73 -1.82 5.88
N SER A 101 3.95 -2.70 6.49
CA SER A 101 3.34 -3.84 5.82
C SER A 101 2.25 -3.49 4.81
N MET A 102 1.77 -2.24 4.74
CA MET A 102 0.99 -1.75 3.59
C MET A 102 1.84 -1.70 2.29
N SER A 103 3.15 -1.93 2.36
CA SER A 103 3.99 -2.21 1.18
C SER A 103 3.67 -3.57 0.53
N LYS A 104 3.15 -4.54 1.30
CA LYS A 104 2.90 -5.90 0.80
C LYS A 104 1.89 -5.92 -0.35
N PRO A 105 0.71 -5.28 -0.24
CA PRO A 105 -0.22 -5.20 -1.37
C PRO A 105 0.36 -4.52 -2.61
N ILE A 106 1.25 -3.54 -2.46
CA ILE A 106 1.95 -2.90 -3.59
C ILE A 106 2.85 -3.94 -4.30
N THR A 107 3.62 -4.72 -3.53
CA THR A 107 4.45 -5.82 -4.06
C THR A 107 3.61 -6.90 -4.74
N ILE A 108 2.44 -7.25 -4.16
CA ILE A 108 1.51 -8.22 -4.76
C ILE A 108 0.98 -7.72 -6.10
N VAL A 109 0.59 -6.44 -6.19
CA VAL A 109 0.14 -5.85 -7.47
C VAL A 109 1.28 -5.84 -8.49
N ALA A 110 2.53 -5.58 -8.07
CA ALA A 110 3.69 -5.67 -8.97
C ALA A 110 3.91 -7.10 -9.50
N MET A 111 3.71 -8.13 -8.67
CA MET A 111 3.74 -9.52 -9.12
C MET A 111 2.55 -9.84 -10.05
N MET A 112 1.37 -9.27 -9.81
CA MET A 112 0.22 -9.44 -10.71
C MET A 112 0.49 -8.84 -12.09
N THR A 113 1.11 -7.66 -12.18
CA THR A 113 1.46 -7.07 -13.49
C THR A 113 2.47 -7.93 -14.26
N LEU A 114 3.42 -8.57 -13.57
CA LEU A 114 4.37 -9.52 -14.19
C LEU A 114 3.68 -10.82 -14.63
N HIS A 115 2.73 -11.33 -13.84
CA HIS A 115 1.93 -12.52 -14.19
C HIS A 115 1.06 -12.25 -15.42
N GLU A 116 0.40 -11.09 -15.52
CA GLU A 116 -0.40 -10.70 -16.69
C GLU A 116 0.45 -10.55 -17.97
N GLN A 117 1.76 -10.29 -17.84
CA GLN A 117 2.72 -10.30 -18.94
C GLN A 117 3.18 -11.73 -19.32
N GLY A 118 2.77 -12.76 -18.59
CA GLY A 118 3.15 -14.16 -18.82
C GLY A 118 4.59 -14.48 -18.43
N LEU A 119 5.17 -13.73 -17.48
CA LEU A 119 6.58 -13.89 -17.09
C LEU A 119 6.82 -15.02 -16.08
N PHE A 120 5.76 -15.51 -15.42
CA PHE A 120 5.80 -16.66 -14.52
C PHE A 120 4.38 -17.21 -14.31
N ASP A 121 4.28 -18.45 -13.84
CA ASP A 121 3.05 -19.07 -13.35
C ASP A 121 3.09 -19.26 -11.82
N TRP A 122 1.93 -19.28 -11.16
CA TRP A 122 1.83 -19.44 -9.69
C TRP A 122 2.50 -20.70 -9.15
N SER A 123 2.50 -21.76 -9.96
CA SER A 123 3.07 -23.07 -9.64
C SER A 123 4.56 -23.18 -9.93
N ASP A 124 5.20 -22.13 -10.44
CA ASP A 124 6.63 -22.19 -10.73
C ASP A 124 7.43 -22.30 -9.43
N PRO A 125 8.43 -23.20 -9.38
CA PRO A 125 9.43 -23.18 -8.31
C PRO A 125 10.18 -21.85 -8.30
N VAL A 126 10.29 -21.24 -7.13
CA VAL A 126 11.08 -20.02 -6.91
C VAL A 126 12.55 -20.21 -7.34
N SER A 127 13.07 -21.44 -7.21
CA SER A 127 14.44 -21.80 -7.60
C SER A 127 14.72 -21.69 -9.10
N GLU A 128 13.70 -21.69 -9.96
CA GLU A 128 13.89 -21.47 -11.41
C GLU A 128 14.38 -20.05 -11.70
N TYR A 129 13.98 -19.08 -10.87
CA TYR A 129 14.35 -17.67 -11.00
C TYR A 129 15.44 -17.27 -10.00
N LEU A 130 15.46 -17.90 -8.82
CA LEU A 130 16.36 -17.61 -7.71
C LEU A 130 17.03 -18.91 -7.23
N PRO A 131 18.13 -19.37 -7.87
CA PRO A 131 18.71 -20.69 -7.63
C PRO A 131 19.11 -21.00 -6.18
N CYS A 132 19.35 -19.98 -5.34
CA CYS A 132 19.64 -20.19 -3.92
C CYS A 132 18.51 -20.87 -3.14
N PHE A 133 17.28 -20.89 -3.66
CA PHE A 133 16.13 -21.58 -3.05
C PHE A 133 15.95 -23.04 -3.48
N GLU A 134 16.90 -23.66 -4.18
CA GLU A 134 16.77 -25.06 -4.65
C GLU A 134 16.84 -26.07 -3.50
N ASN A 135 17.75 -25.90 -2.56
CA ASN A 135 18.06 -26.88 -1.50
C ASN A 135 17.64 -26.39 -0.11
N LEU A 136 16.37 -26.01 0.03
CA LEU A 136 15.84 -25.52 1.29
C LEU A 136 15.75 -26.61 2.35
N THR A 137 15.90 -26.20 3.61
CA THR A 137 15.73 -27.08 4.77
C THR A 137 14.51 -26.66 5.59
N VAL A 138 13.95 -27.61 6.34
CA VAL A 138 12.81 -27.42 7.24
C VAL A 138 13.23 -27.87 8.63
N ARG A 139 12.83 -27.13 9.67
CA ARG A 139 13.07 -27.51 11.07
C ARG A 139 12.37 -28.83 11.40
N GLU A 140 13.09 -29.72 12.08
CA GLU A 140 12.56 -31.01 12.55
C GLU A 140 13.18 -31.36 13.92
N GLY A 141 12.38 -31.24 14.98
CA GLY A 141 12.87 -31.36 16.35
C GLY A 141 13.95 -30.33 16.65
N GLU A 142 15.10 -30.78 17.14
CA GLU A 142 16.28 -29.93 17.40
C GLU A 142 17.16 -29.74 16.15
N GLY A 143 16.85 -30.40 15.03
CA GLY A 143 17.63 -30.39 13.80
C GLY A 143 16.91 -29.76 12.61
N VAL A 144 17.50 -30.00 11.44
CA VAL A 144 16.95 -29.62 10.14
C VAL A 144 16.99 -30.82 9.21
N ARG A 145 16.07 -30.85 8.25
CA ARG A 145 16.07 -31.81 7.14
C ARG A 145 15.77 -31.11 5.83
N GLU A 146 16.04 -31.76 4.71
CA GLU A 146 15.68 -31.22 3.39
C GLU A 146 14.15 -31.04 3.27
N ALA A 147 13.75 -29.97 2.59
CA ALA A 147 12.36 -29.75 2.19
C ALA A 147 11.95 -30.80 1.15
N LYS A 148 10.74 -31.36 1.28
CA LYS A 148 10.27 -32.43 0.38
C LYS A 148 9.60 -31.90 -0.88
N LYS A 149 9.24 -30.61 -0.87
CA LYS A 149 8.57 -29.93 -1.97
C LYS A 149 9.30 -28.63 -2.28
N PRO A 150 9.33 -28.21 -3.55
CA PRO A 150 9.86 -26.90 -3.90
C PRO A 150 9.03 -25.78 -3.26
N LEU A 151 9.69 -24.66 -2.99
CA LEU A 151 9.01 -23.41 -2.69
C LEU A 151 8.43 -22.84 -3.99
N LEU A 152 7.10 -22.72 -4.08
CA LEU A 152 6.41 -22.16 -5.24
C LEU A 152 6.16 -20.65 -5.07
N ILE A 153 6.00 -19.93 -6.17
CA ILE A 153 5.69 -18.49 -6.12
C ILE A 153 4.38 -18.23 -5.35
N GLU A 154 3.34 -19.05 -5.55
CA GLU A 154 2.08 -18.93 -4.78
C GLU A 154 2.28 -19.02 -3.26
N HIS A 155 3.29 -19.77 -2.80
CA HIS A 155 3.57 -19.90 -1.38
C HIS A 155 4.09 -18.58 -0.79
N LEU A 156 4.88 -17.82 -1.55
CA LEU A 156 5.33 -16.49 -1.14
C LEU A 156 4.17 -15.49 -1.13
N MET A 157 3.34 -15.50 -2.18
CA MET A 157 2.17 -14.63 -2.31
C MET A 157 1.21 -14.78 -1.13
N ALA A 158 1.01 -16.01 -0.63
CA ALA A 158 0.03 -16.36 0.39
C ALA A 158 0.61 -16.56 1.81
N HIS A 159 1.87 -16.19 2.08
CA HIS A 159 2.51 -16.45 3.39
C HIS A 159 2.53 -17.93 3.81
N ARG A 160 2.76 -18.83 2.85
CA ARG A 160 2.82 -20.29 3.03
C ARG A 160 4.22 -20.87 2.79
N SER A 161 5.25 -20.03 2.74
CA SER A 161 6.62 -20.48 2.46
C SER A 161 7.28 -21.24 3.62
N GLY A 162 6.86 -20.98 4.86
CA GLY A 162 7.56 -21.43 6.07
C GLY A 162 8.55 -20.40 6.63
N TYR A 163 8.79 -19.29 5.91
CA TYR A 163 9.52 -18.15 6.43
C TYR A 163 8.65 -17.31 7.36
N ILE A 164 9.27 -16.87 8.46
CA ILE A 164 8.65 -16.04 9.49
C ILE A 164 9.42 -14.74 9.68
N TYR A 165 8.76 -13.76 10.30
CA TYR A 165 9.46 -12.63 10.91
C TYR A 165 10.06 -13.06 12.26
N TYR A 166 10.52 -12.09 13.04
CA TYR A 166 10.97 -12.26 14.42
C TYR A 166 10.02 -13.17 15.21
N SER A 167 10.54 -14.25 15.80
CA SER A 167 9.78 -15.08 16.73
C SER A 167 9.95 -14.56 18.15
N PHE A 168 8.86 -14.39 18.89
CA PHE A 168 8.98 -14.34 20.34
C PHE A 168 9.33 -15.74 20.87
N PRO A 169 10.29 -15.89 21.80
CA PRO A 169 10.80 -14.86 22.71
C PRO A 169 12.14 -14.21 22.30
N GLU A 170 12.49 -14.12 21.01
CA GLU A 170 13.73 -13.42 20.62
C GLU A 170 13.71 -11.94 21.06
N PRO A 171 14.87 -11.39 21.48
CA PRO A 171 14.96 -9.97 21.83
C PRO A 171 14.58 -9.11 20.62
N MET A 172 13.82 -8.03 20.88
CA MET A 172 13.50 -6.98 19.91
C MET A 172 14.30 -5.71 20.27
N PRO A 173 15.07 -5.11 19.34
CA PRO A 173 15.29 -5.56 17.96
C PRO A 173 16.04 -6.90 17.89
N PRO A 174 15.85 -7.66 16.80
CA PRO A 174 16.61 -8.88 16.55
C PRO A 174 18.12 -8.68 16.73
N PRO A 175 18.88 -9.73 17.05
CA PRO A 175 20.34 -9.70 16.94
C PRO A 175 20.76 -9.24 15.53
N TYR A 176 21.87 -8.51 15.43
CA TYR A 176 22.40 -8.05 14.13
C TYR A 176 22.57 -9.22 13.13
N GLU A 177 22.96 -10.40 13.62
CA GLU A 177 23.14 -11.63 12.83
C GLU A 177 21.83 -12.31 12.42
N SER A 178 20.68 -11.78 12.81
CA SER A 178 19.38 -12.35 12.48
C SER A 178 19.00 -12.17 11.00
N PRO A 179 18.55 -13.22 10.30
CA PRO A 179 18.32 -13.24 8.84
C PRO A 179 17.16 -12.35 8.36
N HIS A 180 16.60 -11.51 9.22
CA HIS A 180 15.44 -10.69 8.92
C HIS A 180 15.81 -9.35 8.26
N PRO A 181 14.85 -8.69 7.56
CA PRO A 181 15.04 -7.42 6.89
C PRO A 181 15.74 -6.36 7.74
N ASN A 182 16.91 -5.92 7.29
CA ASN A 182 17.71 -4.92 7.96
C ASN A 182 18.60 -4.15 6.95
N GLN A 183 18.33 -2.85 6.79
CA GLN A 183 19.04 -1.99 5.82
C GLN A 183 20.49 -1.66 6.21
N THR A 184 20.92 -1.93 7.45
CA THR A 184 22.33 -1.77 7.84
C THR A 184 23.14 -3.03 7.61
N ARG A 185 22.48 -4.19 7.51
CA ARG A 185 23.13 -5.49 7.29
C ARG A 185 23.31 -5.80 5.82
N TYR A 186 22.26 -5.59 5.02
CA TYR A 186 22.24 -6.00 3.61
C TYR A 186 22.43 -4.80 2.70
N GLN A 187 23.23 -4.97 1.66
CA GLN A 187 23.45 -3.94 0.63
C GLN A 187 22.25 -3.86 -0.32
N ASP A 188 21.71 -5.02 -0.71
CA ASP A 188 20.62 -5.16 -1.67
C ASP A 188 19.72 -6.38 -1.35
N LEU A 189 18.72 -6.62 -2.21
CA LEU A 189 17.83 -7.77 -2.08
C LEU A 189 18.49 -9.11 -2.39
N GLN A 190 19.54 -9.15 -3.22
CA GLN A 190 20.26 -10.39 -3.54
C GLN A 190 20.97 -10.92 -2.29
N GLU A 191 21.73 -10.07 -1.59
CA GLU A 191 22.42 -10.45 -0.36
C GLU A 191 21.43 -10.92 0.71
N PHE A 192 20.29 -10.24 0.81
CA PHE A 192 19.21 -10.61 1.73
C PHE A 192 18.64 -12.00 1.42
N ILE A 193 18.26 -12.29 0.17
CA ILE A 193 17.64 -13.58 -0.16
C ILE A 193 18.62 -14.74 -0.02
N GLU A 194 19.91 -14.53 -0.25
CA GLU A 194 20.94 -15.54 -0.04
C GLU A 194 21.13 -15.88 1.43
N ALA A 195 20.99 -14.89 2.32
CA ALA A 195 20.94 -15.12 3.76
C ALA A 195 19.65 -15.87 4.15
N ALA A 196 18.48 -15.43 3.66
CA ALA A 196 17.21 -16.08 3.93
C ALA A 196 17.16 -17.54 3.45
N ALA A 197 17.77 -17.85 2.31
CA ALA A 197 17.82 -19.21 1.77
C ALA A 197 18.60 -20.20 2.65
N ARG A 198 19.50 -19.72 3.52
CA ARG A 198 20.26 -20.56 4.47
C ARG A 198 19.47 -20.89 5.73
N GLU A 199 18.37 -20.20 5.98
CA GLU A 199 17.54 -20.41 7.16
C GLU A 199 16.57 -21.58 6.98
N PRO A 200 16.45 -22.46 7.98
CA PRO A 200 15.49 -23.54 7.91
C PRO A 200 14.06 -23.00 8.07
N LEU A 201 13.18 -23.42 7.17
CA LEU A 201 11.75 -23.11 7.17
C LEU A 201 11.09 -23.72 8.41
N MET A 202 10.05 -23.06 8.94
CA MET A 202 9.28 -23.57 10.08
C MET A 202 8.44 -24.80 9.74
N PHE A 203 8.05 -24.94 8.47
CA PHE A 203 7.23 -26.03 7.97
C PHE A 203 7.45 -26.20 6.45
N GLU A 204 6.97 -27.31 5.91
CA GLU A 204 7.03 -27.59 4.47
C GLU A 204 6.30 -26.53 3.65
N PRO A 205 6.91 -25.99 2.57
CA PRO A 205 6.26 -25.03 1.70
C PRO A 205 4.84 -25.47 1.29
N GLY A 206 3.88 -24.55 1.44
CA GLY A 206 2.47 -24.76 1.12
C GLY A 206 1.67 -25.45 2.22
N THR A 207 2.27 -26.03 3.25
CA THR A 207 1.51 -26.86 4.21
C THR A 207 0.81 -26.06 5.32
N ASN A 208 1.28 -24.86 5.63
CA ASN A 208 0.75 -24.03 6.70
C ASN A 208 0.89 -22.55 6.38
N PHE A 209 0.36 -21.69 7.25
CA PHE A 209 0.51 -20.24 7.19
C PHE A 209 1.52 -19.75 8.23
N ALA A 210 2.39 -18.82 7.83
CA ALA A 210 3.07 -17.96 8.77
C ALA A 210 3.43 -16.62 8.14
N TYR A 211 3.11 -15.55 8.88
CA TYR A 211 3.45 -14.21 8.48
C TYR A 211 4.96 -13.99 8.58
N GLY A 212 5.58 -13.53 7.48
CA GLY A 212 7.03 -13.52 7.36
C GLY A 212 7.56 -12.73 6.17
N ILE A 213 8.86 -12.84 5.95
CA ILE A 213 9.69 -12.04 5.02
C ILE A 213 9.42 -12.25 3.52
N ASN A 214 8.36 -12.96 3.18
CA ASN A 214 7.98 -13.40 1.83
C ASN A 214 8.07 -12.27 0.78
N GLN A 215 7.59 -11.07 1.09
CA GLN A 215 7.54 -9.98 0.10
C GLN A 215 8.92 -9.38 -0.20
N ALA A 216 9.92 -9.55 0.66
CA ALA A 216 11.29 -9.20 0.30
C ALA A 216 11.85 -10.17 -0.76
N ILE A 217 11.52 -11.46 -0.68
CA ILE A 217 11.84 -12.46 -1.71
C ILE A 217 11.09 -12.15 -3.01
N LEU A 218 9.79 -11.79 -2.92
CA LEU A 218 9.02 -11.34 -4.09
C LEU A 218 9.61 -10.08 -4.73
N GLY A 219 10.12 -9.13 -3.93
CA GLY A 219 10.85 -7.97 -4.45
C GLY A 219 12.04 -8.39 -5.32
N ARG A 220 12.79 -9.42 -4.91
CA ARG A 220 13.90 -9.95 -5.71
C ARG A 220 13.44 -10.69 -6.96
N LEU A 221 12.31 -11.39 -6.90
CA LEU A 221 11.68 -11.97 -8.09
C LEU A 221 11.29 -10.88 -9.10
N VAL A 222 10.73 -9.76 -8.64
CA VAL A 222 10.42 -8.61 -9.51
C VAL A 222 11.67 -8.15 -10.25
N GLU A 223 12.82 -8.05 -9.57
CA GLU A 223 14.07 -7.62 -10.21
C GLU A 223 14.51 -8.58 -11.33
N VAL A 224 14.49 -9.88 -11.05
CA VAL A 224 14.92 -10.90 -12.02
C VAL A 224 13.95 -10.99 -13.20
N LEU A 225 12.65 -10.95 -12.95
CA LEU A 225 11.61 -11.08 -13.99
C LEU A 225 11.54 -9.84 -14.88
N SER A 226 11.69 -8.64 -14.31
CA SER A 226 11.59 -7.37 -15.05
C SER A 226 12.91 -6.87 -15.63
N GLY A 227 14.06 -7.33 -15.11
CA GLY A 227 15.38 -6.79 -15.44
C GLY A 227 15.65 -5.38 -14.87
N GLN A 228 14.82 -4.90 -13.94
CA GLN A 228 14.94 -3.58 -13.30
C GLN A 228 15.23 -3.70 -11.81
N SER A 229 15.68 -2.62 -11.16
CA SER A 229 15.67 -2.59 -9.69
C SER A 229 14.23 -2.67 -9.18
N PHE A 230 14.02 -3.18 -7.97
CA PHE A 230 12.68 -3.35 -7.45
C PHE A 230 11.92 -2.01 -7.38
N TYR A 231 12.60 -0.94 -6.95
CA TYR A 231 11.99 0.39 -6.88
C TYR A 231 11.68 0.96 -8.26
N ASP A 232 12.58 0.81 -9.25
CA ASP A 232 12.34 1.33 -10.60
C ASP A 232 11.14 0.63 -11.26
N TYR A 233 10.99 -0.69 -11.05
CA TYR A 233 9.81 -1.41 -11.52
C TYR A 233 8.53 -0.91 -10.85
N LEU A 234 8.51 -0.76 -9.51
CA LEU A 234 7.35 -0.21 -8.81
C LEU A 234 7.01 1.20 -9.30
N LYS A 235 8.03 2.01 -9.56
CA LYS A 235 7.86 3.37 -10.08
C LYS A 235 7.23 3.35 -11.47
N GLN A 236 7.76 2.55 -12.39
CA GLN A 236 7.26 2.45 -13.76
C GLN A 236 5.86 1.85 -13.82
N ALA A 237 5.64 0.72 -13.15
CA ALA A 237 4.42 -0.08 -13.30
C ALA A 237 3.25 0.42 -12.43
N LEU A 238 3.53 1.13 -11.33
CA LEU A 238 2.51 1.56 -10.37
C LEU A 238 2.60 3.05 -10.04
N PHE A 239 3.73 3.54 -9.52
CA PHE A 239 3.75 4.88 -8.92
C PHE A 239 3.57 6.00 -9.94
N ASP A 240 4.18 5.91 -11.12
CA ASP A 240 4.05 6.93 -12.15
C ASP A 240 2.65 6.95 -12.79
N PRO A 241 2.07 5.80 -13.21
CA PRO A 241 0.67 5.74 -13.67
C PRO A 241 -0.34 6.27 -12.65
N LEU A 242 -0.13 5.95 -11.37
CA LEU A 242 -1.01 6.39 -10.29
C LEU A 242 -0.71 7.83 -9.82
N GLY A 243 0.43 8.41 -10.19
CA GLY A 243 0.88 9.72 -9.69
C GLY A 243 1.27 9.71 -8.20
N MET A 244 1.78 8.60 -7.69
CA MET A 244 2.26 8.40 -6.32
C MET A 244 3.69 8.92 -6.12
N THR A 245 3.89 10.23 -6.36
CA THR A 245 5.22 10.86 -6.43
C THR A 245 5.96 11.00 -5.10
N GLN A 246 5.27 10.79 -3.97
CA GLN A 246 5.83 10.89 -2.63
C GLN A 246 6.19 9.53 -2.03
N THR A 247 5.81 8.44 -2.71
CA THR A 247 6.07 7.07 -2.28
C THR A 247 7.48 6.64 -2.66
N SER A 248 8.26 6.17 -1.68
CA SER A 248 9.69 5.88 -1.86
C SER A 248 10.21 4.96 -0.75
N PHE A 249 11.36 4.30 -0.97
CA PHE A 249 12.13 3.63 0.09
C PHE A 249 13.13 4.55 0.81
N ALA A 250 13.24 5.79 0.35
CA ALA A 250 14.22 6.75 0.85
C ALA A 250 13.57 8.02 1.37
N LEU A 251 14.17 8.57 2.41
CA LEU A 251 13.85 9.88 2.95
C LEU A 251 15.05 10.81 2.69
N ASP A 252 14.92 11.73 1.73
CA ASP A 252 15.87 12.84 1.57
C ASP A 252 15.62 13.93 2.63
N GLU A 253 16.43 14.99 2.65
CA GLU A 253 16.31 16.10 3.61
C GLU A 253 14.89 16.70 3.63
N ASN A 254 14.28 16.91 2.46
CA ASN A 254 12.92 17.46 2.38
C ASN A 254 11.85 16.50 2.90
N ARG A 255 11.97 15.21 2.60
CA ARG A 255 11.04 14.18 3.08
C ARG A 255 11.18 13.99 4.59
N ARG A 256 12.40 14.08 5.14
CA ARG A 256 12.65 14.03 6.60
C ARG A 256 11.83 15.09 7.34
N GLU A 257 11.80 16.32 6.84
CA GLU A 257 11.04 17.43 7.45
C GLU A 257 9.53 17.19 7.47
N ARG A 258 9.02 16.31 6.60
CA ARG A 258 7.60 15.93 6.48
C ARG A 258 7.29 14.56 7.09
N PHE A 259 8.29 13.84 7.57
CA PHE A 259 8.12 12.51 8.16
C PHE A 259 7.53 12.61 9.57
N GLN A 260 6.38 11.97 9.81
CA GLN A 260 5.62 12.15 11.07
C GLN A 260 6.45 11.68 12.28
N PRO A 261 6.49 12.41 13.42
CA PRO A 261 7.12 11.89 14.65
C PRO A 261 6.43 10.61 15.14
N LEU A 262 7.20 9.66 15.69
CA LEU A 262 6.67 8.44 16.28
C LEU A 262 6.15 8.73 17.69
N PHE A 263 4.89 8.42 17.94
CA PHE A 263 4.36 8.31 19.29
C PHE A 263 4.59 6.89 19.85
N ILE A 264 5.10 6.78 21.08
CA ILE A 264 5.28 5.50 21.77
C ILE A 264 4.54 5.58 23.10
N ASN A 265 3.79 4.53 23.42
CA ASN A 265 3.21 4.29 24.73
C ASN A 265 3.33 2.80 25.08
N SER A 266 4.54 2.37 25.46
CA SER A 266 4.84 0.98 25.82
C SER A 266 5.76 0.93 27.05
N GLY A 267 5.19 0.51 28.18
CA GLY A 267 5.89 0.47 29.47
C GLY A 267 6.43 1.85 29.89
N GLU A 268 7.73 1.91 30.17
CA GLU A 268 8.42 3.14 30.58
C GLU A 268 8.73 4.10 29.40
N LEU A 269 8.58 3.63 28.15
CA LEU A 269 8.77 4.45 26.96
C LEU A 269 7.46 5.12 26.57
N LYS A 270 7.33 6.41 26.95
CA LYS A 270 6.15 7.21 26.65
C LYS A 270 6.53 8.59 26.09
N GLY A 271 6.00 8.92 24.91
CA GLY A 271 6.16 10.24 24.30
C GLY A 271 6.44 10.19 22.79
N PHE A 272 6.84 11.34 22.24
CA PHE A 272 7.16 11.49 20.83
C PHE A 272 8.67 11.44 20.59
N THR A 273 9.08 10.81 19.49
CA THR A 273 10.48 10.76 19.05
C THR A 273 10.60 10.83 17.53
N SER A 274 11.70 11.41 17.05
CA SER A 274 12.12 11.37 15.63
C SER A 274 13.37 10.52 15.42
N LEU A 275 13.82 9.80 16.45
CA LEU A 275 15.07 9.04 16.43
C LEU A 275 14.87 7.53 16.17
N LEU A 276 13.63 7.05 16.23
CA LEU A 276 13.30 5.63 16.11
C LEU A 276 12.50 5.34 14.84
N ASP A 277 13.19 5.48 13.71
CA ASP A 277 12.64 5.17 12.39
C ASP A 277 12.61 3.68 12.09
N GLU A 278 13.37 2.88 12.85
CA GLU A 278 13.52 1.41 12.79
C GLU A 278 14.10 0.87 11.46
N LEU A 279 14.01 1.65 10.39
CA LEU A 279 14.74 1.49 9.14
C LEU A 279 15.54 2.78 8.87
N THR A 280 16.63 2.68 8.10
CA THR A 280 17.54 3.82 7.91
C THR A 280 17.03 4.81 6.86
N TYR A 281 16.23 4.33 5.90
CA TYR A 281 15.68 5.10 4.78
C TYR A 281 16.76 5.94 4.04
N THR A 282 18.00 5.45 4.01
CA THR A 282 19.08 6.20 3.35
C THR A 282 18.90 6.15 1.84
N PRO A 283 19.06 7.28 1.12
CA PRO A 283 18.92 7.32 -0.34
C PRO A 283 19.87 6.39 -1.11
N THR A 284 20.92 5.90 -0.46
CA THR A 284 21.92 5.01 -1.04
C THR A 284 21.64 3.53 -0.80
N SER A 285 20.69 3.17 0.07
CA SER A 285 20.35 1.77 0.30
C SER A 285 19.71 1.16 -0.95
N GLN A 286 20.06 -0.08 -1.29
CA GLN A 286 19.36 -0.88 -2.31
C GLN A 286 18.58 -2.04 -1.68
N ALA A 287 18.59 -2.15 -0.34
CA ALA A 287 17.85 -3.15 0.41
C ALA A 287 16.37 -2.73 0.56
N HIS A 288 15.64 -2.83 -0.56
CA HIS A 288 14.23 -2.45 -0.69
C HIS A 288 13.31 -3.63 -0.42
N PHE A 289 13.07 -3.93 0.85
CA PHE A 289 12.27 -5.10 1.24
C PHE A 289 10.79 -4.93 0.86
N GLY A 290 10.25 -5.69 -0.09
CA GLY A 290 8.83 -5.55 -0.51
C GLY A 290 7.77 -5.74 0.58
N GLY A 291 8.17 -6.17 1.78
CA GLY A 291 7.30 -6.28 2.95
C GLY A 291 7.22 -5.05 3.85
N GLU A 292 8.14 -4.09 3.72
CA GLU A 292 8.29 -2.91 4.59
C GLU A 292 9.18 -1.83 3.98
N GLY A 293 9.39 -0.71 4.66
CA GLY A 293 10.36 0.31 4.21
C GLY A 293 9.88 1.27 3.11
N LEU A 294 8.69 1.09 2.53
CA LEU A 294 8.06 2.21 1.83
C LEU A 294 7.58 3.25 2.85
N VAL A 295 7.84 4.51 2.51
CA VAL A 295 7.12 5.66 3.05
C VAL A 295 6.14 6.16 2.00
N SER A 296 5.04 6.77 2.44
CA SER A 296 4.04 7.34 1.54
C SER A 296 3.27 8.49 2.20
N THR A 297 2.33 9.07 1.47
CA THR A 297 1.38 10.06 1.98
C THR A 297 -0.04 9.52 1.89
N LEU A 298 -0.98 10.12 2.62
CA LEU A 298 -2.41 9.81 2.47
C LEU A 298 -2.87 9.96 1.01
N GLY A 299 -2.42 11.01 0.33
CA GLY A 299 -2.78 11.31 -1.05
C GLY A 299 -2.28 10.26 -2.04
N ASP A 300 -1.04 9.80 -1.89
CA ASP A 300 -0.49 8.74 -2.75
C ASP A 300 -1.21 7.41 -2.52
N TYR A 301 -1.32 6.98 -1.27
CA TYR A 301 -1.92 5.70 -0.95
C TYR A 301 -3.43 5.67 -1.26
N SER A 302 -4.10 6.83 -1.23
CA SER A 302 -5.48 6.99 -1.73
C SER A 302 -5.62 6.65 -3.20
N ARG A 303 -4.62 6.93 -4.04
CA ARG A 303 -4.70 6.62 -5.48
C ARG A 303 -4.51 5.14 -5.76
N PHE A 304 -3.67 4.48 -4.97
CA PHE A 304 -3.58 3.02 -4.95
C PHE A 304 -4.92 2.38 -4.53
N CYS A 305 -5.58 2.91 -3.49
CA CYS A 305 -6.91 2.43 -3.09
C CYS A 305 -8.00 2.73 -4.13
N GLU A 306 -7.95 3.89 -4.80
CA GLU A 306 -8.85 4.23 -5.91
C GLU A 306 -8.70 3.24 -7.08
N MET A 307 -7.47 2.86 -7.43
CA MET A 307 -7.21 1.82 -8.45
C MET A 307 -7.84 0.47 -8.06
N LEU A 308 -7.63 0.02 -6.81
CA LEU A 308 -8.15 -1.25 -6.33
C LEU A 308 -9.69 -1.28 -6.27
N VAL A 309 -10.31 -0.21 -5.76
CA VAL A 309 -11.79 -0.15 -5.64
C VAL A 309 -12.46 -0.14 -7.03
N ASN A 310 -11.79 0.42 -8.04
CA ASN A 310 -12.27 0.52 -9.42
C ASN A 310 -11.83 -0.67 -10.29
N GLY A 311 -11.60 -1.85 -9.70
CA GLY A 311 -11.35 -3.06 -10.48
C GLY A 311 -10.02 -3.05 -11.24
N GLY A 312 -9.01 -2.35 -10.70
CA GLY A 312 -7.67 -2.29 -11.27
C GLY A 312 -7.43 -1.11 -12.20
N GLU A 313 -8.40 -0.19 -12.32
CA GLU A 313 -8.33 0.99 -13.17
C GLU A 313 -8.21 2.29 -12.36
N PHE A 314 -7.30 3.16 -12.78
CA PHE A 314 -7.15 4.50 -12.24
C PHE A 314 -7.35 5.52 -13.35
N ARG A 315 -8.47 6.25 -13.30
CA ARG A 315 -8.77 7.40 -14.19
C ARG A 315 -8.63 7.10 -15.69
N GLY A 316 -9.10 5.92 -16.11
CA GLY A 316 -9.04 5.46 -17.51
C GLY A 316 -7.78 4.68 -17.87
N GLU A 317 -6.82 4.54 -16.95
CA GLU A 317 -5.63 3.70 -17.13
C GLU A 317 -5.76 2.41 -16.33
N ARG A 318 -5.69 1.26 -17.01
CA ARG A 318 -5.75 -0.05 -16.37
C ARG A 318 -4.35 -0.47 -15.92
N ILE A 319 -4.20 -0.71 -14.62
CA ILE A 319 -2.95 -1.20 -14.00
C ILE A 319 -2.95 -2.73 -13.92
N ILE A 320 -4.06 -3.31 -13.45
CA ILE A 320 -4.29 -4.76 -13.40
C ILE A 320 -5.74 -5.09 -13.80
N SER A 321 -6.00 -6.34 -14.14
CA SER A 321 -7.34 -6.83 -14.42
C SER A 321 -8.17 -7.03 -13.15
N GLU A 322 -9.50 -7.07 -13.30
CA GLU A 322 -10.41 -7.49 -12.23
C GLU A 322 -10.14 -8.94 -11.80
N ASP A 323 -9.73 -9.81 -12.73
CA ASP A 323 -9.34 -11.19 -12.46
C ASP A 323 -8.10 -11.29 -11.55
N SER A 324 -7.12 -10.38 -11.71
CA SER A 324 -5.97 -10.27 -10.80
C SER A 324 -6.39 -9.85 -9.39
N ILE A 325 -7.37 -8.93 -9.26
CA ILE A 325 -7.93 -8.56 -7.96
C ILE A 325 -8.68 -9.74 -7.34
N ALA A 326 -9.52 -10.43 -8.12
CA ALA A 326 -10.22 -11.64 -7.67
C ALA A 326 -9.23 -12.73 -7.23
N THR A 327 -8.10 -12.86 -7.93
CA THR A 327 -7.04 -13.81 -7.59
C THR A 327 -6.36 -13.44 -6.28
N MET A 328 -5.91 -12.19 -6.09
CA MET A 328 -5.23 -11.80 -4.84
C MET A 328 -6.17 -11.79 -3.62
N THR A 329 -7.48 -11.66 -3.83
CA THR A 329 -8.50 -11.67 -2.75
C THR A 329 -9.12 -13.04 -2.53
N LYS A 330 -8.78 -14.05 -3.34
CA LYS A 330 -9.19 -15.42 -3.10
C LYS A 330 -8.46 -15.98 -1.89
N THR A 331 -9.20 -16.39 -0.87
CA THR A 331 -8.60 -16.96 0.33
C THR A 331 -8.30 -18.44 0.11
N THR A 332 -7.02 -18.80 0.13
CA THR A 332 -6.52 -20.17 -0.12
C THR A 332 -5.58 -20.63 0.99
N THR A 333 -5.59 -19.93 2.13
CA THR A 333 -4.63 -20.10 3.20
C THR A 333 -5.16 -21.11 4.21
N PRO A 334 -4.66 -22.37 4.23
CA PRO A 334 -5.07 -23.32 5.25
C PRO A 334 -4.56 -22.87 6.62
N ASN A 335 -5.33 -23.16 7.67
CA ASN A 335 -4.92 -22.98 9.07
C ASN A 335 -4.51 -21.55 9.45
N PHE A 336 -5.03 -20.52 8.76
CA PHE A 336 -4.98 -19.15 9.29
C PHE A 336 -5.75 -19.14 10.63
N ASP A 337 -5.09 -18.77 11.72
CA ASP A 337 -5.73 -18.70 13.03
C ASP A 337 -6.65 -17.48 13.08
N PRO A 338 -7.98 -17.68 13.10
CA PRO A 338 -8.93 -16.58 13.07
C PRO A 338 -8.94 -15.77 14.37
N SER A 339 -8.26 -16.22 15.44
CA SER A 339 -8.17 -15.47 16.70
C SER A 339 -7.45 -14.13 16.54
N PHE A 340 -6.49 -14.05 15.61
CA PHE A 340 -5.76 -12.81 15.31
C PHE A 340 -6.62 -11.75 14.61
N MET A 341 -7.53 -12.19 13.74
CA MET A 341 -8.44 -11.31 12.99
C MET A 341 -9.80 -11.99 12.82
N PRO A 342 -10.69 -11.92 13.85
CA PRO A 342 -11.98 -12.60 13.80
C PRO A 342 -12.79 -12.21 12.56
N GLY A 343 -13.32 -13.21 11.86
CA GLY A 343 -14.13 -13.01 10.65
C GLY A 343 -13.36 -12.75 9.36
N PHE A 344 -12.02 -12.67 9.42
CA PHE A 344 -11.14 -12.56 8.26
C PHE A 344 -10.41 -13.87 7.95
N ASP A 345 -10.01 -13.99 6.71
CA ASP A 345 -9.11 -15.03 6.19
C ASP A 345 -8.08 -14.34 5.27
N MET A 346 -7.04 -15.06 4.86
CA MET A 346 -5.90 -14.48 4.13
C MET A 346 -5.94 -14.84 2.64
N GLY A 347 -5.95 -13.79 1.80
CA GLY A 347 -5.60 -13.87 0.38
C GLY A 347 -4.09 -13.71 0.17
N PHE A 348 -3.70 -13.15 -0.97
CA PHE A 348 -2.30 -12.82 -1.23
C PHE A 348 -1.91 -11.53 -0.48
N SER A 349 -1.35 -11.72 0.72
CA SER A 349 -0.94 -10.67 1.67
C SER A 349 -1.98 -9.57 1.94
N VAL A 350 -3.25 -9.93 1.87
CA VAL A 350 -4.39 -9.09 2.27
C VAL A 350 -5.35 -9.92 3.13
N ALA A 351 -5.88 -9.30 4.17
CA ALA A 351 -6.99 -9.86 4.93
C ALA A 351 -8.28 -9.65 4.15
N VAL A 352 -9.13 -10.67 4.08
CA VAL A 352 -10.39 -10.66 3.34
C VAL A 352 -11.52 -11.06 4.29
N CYS A 353 -12.55 -10.22 4.42
CA CYS A 353 -13.68 -10.46 5.30
C CYS A 353 -14.50 -11.64 4.77
N LYS A 354 -14.64 -12.70 5.58
CA LYS A 354 -15.43 -13.90 5.30
C LYS A 354 -16.70 -13.97 6.14
N ASN A 355 -16.72 -13.34 7.31
CA ASN A 355 -17.85 -13.35 8.23
C ASN A 355 -17.91 -12.04 9.04
N SER A 356 -18.72 -11.09 8.59
CA SER A 356 -18.90 -9.79 9.23
C SER A 356 -19.46 -9.88 10.65
N SER A 357 -20.33 -10.87 10.91
CA SER A 357 -20.89 -11.08 12.26
C SER A 357 -19.84 -11.51 13.27
N LEU A 358 -18.87 -12.34 12.85
CA LEU A 358 -17.74 -12.73 13.70
C LEU A 358 -16.74 -11.58 13.90
N GLU A 359 -16.56 -10.75 12.88
CA GLU A 359 -15.74 -9.54 12.95
C GLU A 359 -16.33 -8.48 13.89
N GLY A 360 -17.67 -8.40 13.96
CA GLY A 360 -18.41 -7.53 14.86
C GLY A 360 -18.93 -6.24 14.22
N THR A 361 -18.87 -6.11 12.89
CA THR A 361 -19.41 -4.98 12.15
C THR A 361 -20.34 -5.42 11.01
N LYS A 362 -20.98 -4.43 10.38
CA LYS A 362 -21.79 -4.61 9.17
C LYS A 362 -20.98 -4.39 7.89
N ALA A 363 -19.65 -4.39 7.99
CA ALA A 363 -18.77 -4.37 6.82
C ALA A 363 -19.11 -5.54 5.87
N PRO A 364 -19.09 -5.36 4.55
CA PRO A 364 -19.50 -6.43 3.64
C PRO A 364 -18.46 -7.57 3.58
N VAL A 365 -18.95 -8.79 3.40
CA VAL A 365 -18.13 -9.94 3.04
C VAL A 365 -17.44 -9.65 1.70
N GLY A 366 -16.15 -9.98 1.60
CA GLY A 366 -15.30 -9.65 0.46
C GLY A 366 -14.54 -8.34 0.59
N LEU A 367 -14.84 -7.50 1.60
CA LEU A 367 -13.97 -6.37 1.96
C LEU A 367 -12.55 -6.89 2.21
N PHE A 368 -11.55 -6.24 1.63
CA PHE A 368 -10.16 -6.65 1.80
C PHE A 368 -9.24 -5.47 2.10
N GLY A 369 -8.12 -5.74 2.77
CA GLY A 369 -7.19 -4.69 3.14
C GLY A 369 -6.01 -5.21 3.95
N TRP A 370 -5.21 -4.29 4.47
CA TRP A 370 -4.09 -4.61 5.35
C TRP A 370 -3.71 -3.41 6.23
N SER A 371 -2.63 -3.56 6.98
CA SER A 371 -2.12 -2.55 7.90
C SER A 371 -0.59 -2.48 7.91
N GLY A 372 -0.06 -1.41 8.49
CA GLY A 372 1.34 -1.19 8.77
C GLY A 372 1.61 -1.10 10.27
N TYR A 373 2.82 -1.51 10.67
CA TYR A 373 3.24 -1.66 12.07
C TYR A 373 3.02 -0.41 12.93
N HIS A 374 3.18 0.79 12.37
CA HIS A 374 2.99 2.06 13.10
C HIS A 374 1.54 2.59 13.07
N ASN A 375 0.54 1.71 13.02
CA ASN A 375 -0.90 2.05 12.96
C ASN A 375 -1.31 2.82 11.69
N THR A 376 -0.89 2.32 10.54
CA THR A 376 -1.48 2.69 9.25
C THR A 376 -2.40 1.56 8.80
N HIS A 377 -3.59 1.89 8.26
CA HIS A 377 -4.59 0.90 7.88
C HIS A 377 -5.30 1.33 6.60
N PHE A 378 -5.67 0.37 5.77
CA PHE A 378 -6.60 0.63 4.66
C PHE A 378 -7.50 -0.58 4.41
N TRP A 379 -8.62 -0.34 3.75
CA TRP A 379 -9.42 -1.40 3.17
C TRP A 379 -10.21 -0.91 1.96
N ILE A 380 -10.60 -1.89 1.15
CA ILE A 380 -11.33 -1.76 -0.11
C ILE A 380 -12.61 -2.58 0.01
N ASP A 381 -13.72 -1.94 -0.31
CA ASP A 381 -15.04 -2.52 -0.45
C ASP A 381 -15.52 -2.24 -1.88
N GLN A 382 -15.16 -3.14 -2.79
CA GLN A 382 -15.54 -3.05 -4.20
C GLN A 382 -17.06 -3.16 -4.39
N ALA A 383 -17.76 -3.89 -3.50
CA ALA A 383 -19.20 -4.13 -3.61
C ALA A 383 -20.02 -2.84 -3.43
N THR A 384 -19.57 -1.93 -2.58
CA THR A 384 -20.25 -0.64 -2.36
C THR A 384 -19.47 0.58 -2.89
N GLY A 385 -18.32 0.33 -3.51
CA GLY A 385 -17.42 1.34 -4.06
C GLY A 385 -16.76 2.21 -2.99
N ILE A 386 -16.51 1.67 -1.80
CA ILE A 386 -15.89 2.37 -0.68
C ILE A 386 -14.43 1.96 -0.55
N TYR A 387 -13.56 2.92 -0.27
CA TYR A 387 -12.29 2.64 0.39
C TYR A 387 -12.07 3.60 1.55
N ALA A 388 -11.31 3.15 2.54
CA ALA A 388 -10.89 3.99 3.65
C ALA A 388 -9.43 3.79 4.00
N ILE A 389 -8.84 4.84 4.55
CA ILE A 389 -7.45 4.88 4.99
C ILE A 389 -7.42 5.58 6.35
N PHE A 390 -6.70 4.99 7.30
CA PHE A 390 -6.28 5.63 8.54
C PHE A 390 -4.75 5.70 8.55
N MET A 391 -4.20 6.85 8.89
CA MET A 391 -2.75 6.99 9.11
C MET A 391 -2.48 7.69 10.43
N SER A 392 -1.72 7.02 11.27
CA SER A 392 -0.94 7.63 12.35
C SER A 392 0.48 7.05 12.30
N ARG A 393 1.36 7.52 13.17
CA ARG A 393 2.66 6.89 13.44
C ARG A 393 2.76 6.66 14.94
N ALA A 394 2.31 5.49 15.39
CA ALA A 394 2.23 5.17 16.81
C ALA A 394 2.64 3.72 17.10
N ARG A 395 3.15 3.48 18.31
CA ARG A 395 3.38 2.16 18.89
C ARG A 395 2.79 2.07 20.30
N GLU A 396 2.24 0.93 20.71
CA GLU A 396 2.18 -0.35 19.96
C GLU A 396 1.11 -0.37 18.85
N PHE A 397 1.19 -1.39 17.97
CA PHE A 397 0.16 -1.62 16.97
C PHE A 397 -1.17 -2.00 17.64
N ASN A 398 -2.29 -1.47 17.16
CA ASN A 398 -3.60 -1.70 17.72
C ASN A 398 -4.54 -2.33 16.68
N PHE A 399 -5.01 -3.55 16.97
CA PHE A 399 -5.90 -4.33 16.10
C PHE A 399 -7.36 -3.82 16.10
N ASP A 400 -7.76 -3.03 17.09
CA ASP A 400 -9.13 -2.53 17.23
C ASP A 400 -9.40 -1.29 16.37
N ILE A 401 -8.38 -0.47 16.05
CA ILE A 401 -8.51 0.73 15.18
C ILE A 401 -9.34 0.45 13.91
N PRO A 402 -8.96 -0.51 13.04
CA PRO A 402 -9.70 -0.75 11.81
C PRO A 402 -11.11 -1.30 12.07
N LYS A 403 -11.34 -2.03 13.17
CA LYS A 403 -12.66 -2.54 13.56
C LYS A 403 -13.58 -1.42 14.04
N GLU A 404 -13.10 -0.52 14.89
CA GLU A 404 -13.86 0.64 15.37
C GLU A 404 -14.24 1.58 14.21
N LEU A 405 -13.31 1.83 13.29
CA LEU A 405 -13.59 2.64 12.11
C LEU A 405 -14.59 1.95 11.17
N ARG A 406 -14.50 0.64 10.95
CA ARG A 406 -15.52 -0.10 10.21
C ARG A 406 -16.88 -0.06 10.91
N ALA A 407 -16.93 -0.14 12.24
CA ALA A 407 -18.16 0.01 13.00
C ALA A 407 -18.75 1.43 12.85
N ALA A 408 -17.92 2.47 12.79
CA ALA A 408 -18.34 3.84 12.54
C ALA A 408 -18.90 4.03 11.12
N ILE A 409 -18.27 3.40 10.11
CA ILE A 409 -18.62 3.56 8.68
C ILE A 409 -19.80 2.69 8.27
N TYR A 410 -19.81 1.41 8.65
CA TYR A 410 -20.81 0.42 8.23
C TYR A 410 -21.87 0.16 9.32
N GLY A 411 -21.57 0.46 10.57
CA GLY A 411 -22.36 0.10 11.75
C GLY A 411 -21.82 -1.14 12.47
N ALA A 412 -22.00 -1.19 13.79
CA ALA A 412 -21.70 -2.38 14.59
C ALA A 412 -22.76 -3.48 14.35
N SER A 413 -22.34 -4.74 14.49
CA SER A 413 -23.27 -5.87 14.62
C SER A 413 -23.27 -6.35 16.07
N ASN A 414 -24.43 -6.68 16.62
CA ASN A 414 -24.47 -7.38 17.90
C ASN A 414 -23.83 -8.76 17.69
N PRO A 415 -22.93 -9.21 18.59
CA PRO A 415 -22.52 -10.61 18.58
C PRO A 415 -23.77 -11.48 18.76
N LEU A 416 -23.91 -12.48 17.89
CA LEU A 416 -24.98 -13.48 17.98
C LEU A 416 -24.83 -14.36 19.21
#